data_AF-A0A2B7ZZL0-F1
#
_entry.id   AF-A0A2B7ZZL0-F1
#
_cell.length_a   1.000
_cell.length_b   1.000
_cell.length_c   1.000
_cell.angle_alpha   90.00
_cell.angle_beta   90.00
_cell.angle_gamma   90.00
#
_symmetry.space_group_name_H-M   'P 1'
#
loop_
_entity.id
_entity.type
_entity.pdbx_description
1 polymer ?
#
loop_
_entity_poly.entity_id
_entity_poly.type
_entity_poly.pdbx_seq_one_letter_code
_entity_poly.pdbx_strand_id
1 'polypeptide(L)'
;MGTLAISGIPPFSGFFSKDEILSRVFSHSPTVWLILQASSLITVFYMFRLLYLVFFNDFRGSDRVREHIHESPPVITIPLVILATLAAAAGLLGLPSLLGKNWIEGWLQPVINNADGEQASHQLEIILMAIAAGGAALTILFARSLYIAKKQLPEESEKEMSGISLLAYNKFYADEFYDALVKRPINQLSSAAYRFIDRGLLDGMVNGAGNLSVLMAGILRRTQQGNAGLYIFAMALGVIALLMIQWLTR
;
A
#
# COMPACT_ATOMS: atom_id res chain seq x y z
N MET A 1 -21.85 12.44 -7.25
CA MET A 1 -20.98 13.65 -7.20
C MET A 1 -19.50 13.31 -7.30
N GLY A 2 -18.92 12.47 -6.43
CA GLY A 2 -17.49 12.14 -6.47
C GLY A 2 -16.97 11.68 -7.84
N THR A 3 -17.67 10.76 -8.51
CA THR A 3 -17.34 10.29 -9.88
C THR A 3 -17.33 11.43 -10.91
N LEU A 4 -18.25 12.39 -10.81
CA LEU A 4 -18.32 13.52 -11.74
C LEU A 4 -17.16 14.49 -11.50
N ALA A 5 -16.82 14.73 -10.23
CA ALA A 5 -15.70 15.58 -9.84
C ALA A 5 -14.36 15.00 -10.30
N ILE A 6 -14.06 13.74 -10.01
CA ILE A 6 -12.79 13.11 -10.43
C ILE A 6 -12.70 12.92 -11.94
N SER A 7 -13.82 12.84 -12.66
CA SER A 7 -13.83 12.71 -14.12
C SER A 7 -13.58 14.03 -14.85
N GLY A 8 -13.44 15.15 -14.14
CA GLY A 8 -13.14 16.45 -14.75
C GLY A 8 -14.31 17.02 -15.55
N ILE A 9 -15.55 16.82 -15.11
CA ILE A 9 -16.73 17.34 -15.79
C ILE A 9 -17.04 18.74 -15.25
N PRO A 10 -17.24 19.76 -16.11
CA PRO A 10 -17.73 21.08 -15.67
C PRO A 10 -19.11 20.97 -14.99
N PRO A 11 -19.38 21.65 -13.86
CA PRO A 11 -18.57 22.65 -13.15
C PRO A 11 -17.81 22.12 -11.92
N PHE A 12 -17.55 20.83 -11.82
CA PHE A 12 -16.98 20.24 -10.60
C PHE A 12 -15.48 20.54 -10.42
N SER A 13 -14.98 20.44 -9.19
CA SER A 13 -13.60 20.83 -8.84
C SER A 13 -12.51 20.17 -9.68
N GLY A 14 -12.66 18.89 -10.01
CA GLY A 14 -11.65 18.18 -10.77
C GLY A 14 -11.54 18.61 -12.23
N PHE A 15 -12.50 19.36 -12.79
CA PHE A 15 -12.32 19.98 -14.12
C PHE A 15 -11.22 21.02 -14.05
N PHE A 16 -11.36 21.97 -13.13
CA PHE A 16 -10.43 23.07 -12.94
C PHE A 16 -9.03 22.60 -12.53
N SER A 17 -8.93 21.72 -11.53
CA SER A 17 -7.62 21.23 -11.07
C SER A 17 -6.89 20.35 -12.08
N LYS A 18 -7.60 19.55 -12.89
CA LYS A 18 -6.96 18.73 -13.93
C LYS A 18 -6.53 19.56 -15.11
N ASP A 19 -7.38 20.50 -15.53
CA ASP A 19 -7.08 21.36 -16.66
C ASP A 19 -5.87 22.25 -16.39
N GLU A 20 -5.76 22.84 -15.20
CA GLU A 20 -4.61 23.66 -14.81
C GLU A 20 -3.27 22.89 -14.88
N ILE A 21 -3.27 21.62 -14.49
CA ILE A 21 -2.08 20.76 -14.58
C ILE A 21 -1.79 20.41 -16.05
N LEU A 22 -2.81 20.07 -16.82
CA LEU A 22 -2.66 19.70 -18.23
C LEU A 22 -2.18 20.90 -19.06
N SER A 23 -2.75 22.09 -18.86
CA SER A 23 -2.35 23.29 -19.58
C SER A 23 -0.89 23.65 -19.31
N ARG A 24 -0.43 23.59 -18.05
CA ARG A 24 0.99 23.79 -17.70
C ARG A 24 1.91 22.74 -18.29
N VAL A 25 1.54 21.46 -18.24
CA VAL A 25 2.37 20.39 -18.81
C VAL A 25 2.48 20.53 -20.33
N PHE A 26 1.43 20.98 -21.02
CA PHE A 26 1.46 21.18 -22.46
C PHE A 26 2.52 22.21 -22.88
N SER A 27 2.67 23.31 -22.12
CA SER A 27 3.70 24.33 -22.37
C SER A 27 5.13 23.78 -22.26
N HIS A 28 5.35 22.73 -21.45
CA HIS A 28 6.67 22.13 -21.26
C HIS A 28 6.93 20.92 -22.17
N SER A 29 5.99 20.00 -22.29
CA SER A 29 6.12 18.78 -23.07
C SER A 29 4.77 18.25 -23.56
N PRO A 30 4.46 18.42 -24.86
CA PRO A 30 3.25 17.85 -25.46
C PRO A 30 3.15 16.32 -25.34
N THR A 31 4.29 15.62 -25.27
CA THR A 31 4.33 14.17 -25.11
C THR A 31 3.83 13.74 -23.73
N VAL A 32 4.29 14.41 -22.66
CA VAL A 32 3.83 14.13 -21.30
C VAL A 32 2.35 14.52 -21.15
N TRP A 33 1.95 15.63 -21.78
CA TRP A 33 0.54 16.03 -21.83
C TRP A 33 -0.35 14.93 -22.42
N LEU A 34 0.05 14.34 -23.55
CA LEU A 34 -0.71 13.27 -24.20
C LEU A 34 -0.84 12.03 -23.29
N ILE A 35 0.23 11.65 -22.58
CA ILE A 35 0.21 10.53 -21.63
C ILE A 35 -0.74 10.84 -20.46
N LEU A 36 -0.68 12.05 -19.89
CA LEU A 36 -1.55 12.46 -18.81
C LEU A 36 -3.02 12.57 -19.25
N GLN A 37 -3.27 13.08 -20.45
CA GLN A 37 -4.61 13.14 -21.02
C GLN A 37 -5.17 11.75 -21.24
N ALA A 38 -4.40 10.81 -21.79
CA ALA A 38 -4.82 9.41 -21.95
C ALA A 38 -5.10 8.75 -20.58
N SER A 39 -4.24 8.96 -19.59
CA SER A 39 -4.44 8.48 -18.21
C SER A 39 -5.71 9.06 -17.57
N SER A 40 -6.00 10.34 -17.84
CA SER A 40 -7.23 11.00 -17.41
C SER A 40 -8.47 10.34 -18.03
N LEU A 41 -8.44 10.01 -19.33
CA LEU A 41 -9.55 9.31 -19.98
C LEU A 41 -9.75 7.89 -19.42
N ILE A 42 -8.66 7.16 -19.14
CA ILE A 42 -8.75 5.86 -18.44
C ILE A 42 -9.42 6.04 -17.07
N THR A 43 -9.15 7.16 -16.39
CA THR A 43 -9.80 7.50 -15.11
C THR A 43 -11.29 7.68 -15.23
N VAL A 44 -11.74 8.45 -16.22
CA VAL A 44 -13.16 8.60 -16.53
C VAL A 44 -13.78 7.24 -16.82
N PHE A 45 -13.13 6.42 -17.64
CA PHE A 45 -13.64 5.10 -18.03
C PHE A 45 -13.85 4.19 -16.82
N TYR A 46 -12.85 3.99 -15.96
CA TYR A 46 -12.98 3.03 -14.86
C TYR A 46 -13.96 3.50 -13.78
N MET A 47 -14.05 4.82 -13.53
CA MET A 47 -14.99 5.37 -12.55
C MET A 47 -16.44 5.22 -12.99
N PHE A 48 -16.72 5.47 -14.28
CA PHE A 48 -18.06 5.26 -14.84
C PHE A 48 -18.39 3.78 -15.04
N ARG A 49 -17.42 2.94 -15.39
CA ARG A 49 -17.58 1.47 -15.37
C ARG A 49 -18.09 1.00 -14.02
N LEU A 50 -17.45 1.42 -12.93
CA LEU A 50 -17.85 1.06 -11.57
C LEU A 50 -19.28 1.57 -11.26
N LEU A 51 -19.53 2.84 -11.54
CA LEU A 51 -20.85 3.46 -11.30
C LEU A 51 -21.98 2.72 -12.03
N TYR A 52 -21.78 2.39 -13.32
CA TYR A 52 -22.79 1.69 -14.12
C TYR A 52 -22.97 0.23 -13.72
N LEU A 53 -21.89 -0.48 -13.37
CA LEU A 53 -21.98 -1.88 -12.94
C LEU A 53 -22.68 -2.03 -11.58
N VAL A 54 -22.46 -1.10 -10.65
CA VAL A 54 -22.97 -1.19 -9.27
C VAL A 54 -24.39 -0.63 -9.15
N PHE A 55 -24.68 0.53 -9.76
CA PHE A 55 -25.93 1.26 -9.49
C PHE A 55 -26.96 1.19 -10.62
N PHE A 56 -26.55 0.95 -11.87
CA PHE A 56 -27.44 1.01 -13.03
C PHE A 56 -27.77 -0.37 -13.61
N ASN A 57 -27.14 -1.42 -13.13
CA ASN A 57 -27.42 -2.80 -13.51
C ASN A 57 -28.17 -3.54 -12.41
N ASP A 58 -28.74 -4.69 -12.78
CA ASP A 58 -29.47 -5.56 -11.87
C ASP A 58 -28.56 -6.06 -10.72
N PHE A 59 -29.10 -6.08 -9.50
CA PHE A 59 -28.38 -6.55 -8.30
C PHE A 59 -27.98 -8.01 -8.45
N ARG A 60 -26.72 -8.33 -8.13
CA ARG A 60 -26.13 -9.67 -8.34
C ARG A 60 -25.85 -10.45 -7.06
N GLY A 61 -26.21 -9.90 -5.89
CA GLY A 61 -26.08 -10.62 -4.62
C GLY A 61 -27.26 -11.55 -4.35
N SER A 62 -27.18 -12.35 -3.28
CA SER A 62 -28.27 -13.22 -2.86
C SER A 62 -29.44 -12.42 -2.24
N ASP A 63 -30.65 -12.98 -2.29
CA ASP A 63 -31.87 -12.30 -1.81
C ASP A 63 -31.77 -11.89 -0.32
N ARG A 64 -31.10 -12.70 0.50
CA ARG A 64 -30.85 -12.39 1.92
C ARG A 64 -30.04 -11.12 2.15
N VAL A 65 -29.10 -10.81 1.25
CA VAL A 65 -28.29 -9.58 1.33
C VAL A 65 -29.16 -8.37 0.98
N ARG A 66 -30.07 -8.53 0.02
CA ARG A 66 -30.97 -7.47 -0.43
C ARG A 66 -31.89 -6.97 0.69
N GLU A 67 -32.39 -7.86 1.53
CA GLU A 67 -33.25 -7.53 2.67
C GLU A 67 -32.56 -6.67 3.73
N HIS A 68 -31.22 -6.70 3.80
CA HIS A 68 -30.43 -5.94 4.76
C HIS A 68 -29.83 -4.65 4.15
N ILE A 69 -30.18 -4.28 2.91
CA ILE A 69 -29.73 -3.02 2.31
C ILE A 69 -30.56 -1.89 2.91
N HIS A 70 -29.95 -1.13 3.81
CA HIS A 70 -30.52 0.09 4.37
C HIS A 70 -29.59 1.28 4.13
N GLU A 71 -30.16 2.48 4.17
CA GLU A 71 -29.38 3.71 4.10
C GLU A 71 -28.40 3.83 5.27
N SER A 72 -27.32 4.58 5.04
CA SER A 72 -26.31 4.79 6.07
C SER A 72 -26.82 5.73 7.15
N PRO A 73 -26.43 5.54 8.44
CA PRO A 73 -26.83 6.42 9.52
C PRO A 73 -26.31 7.85 9.31
N PRO A 74 -26.94 8.87 9.95
CA PRO A 74 -26.55 10.28 9.82
C PRO A 74 -25.07 10.58 10.08
N VAL A 75 -24.44 9.79 10.95
CA VAL A 75 -23.01 9.90 11.29
C VAL A 75 -22.10 9.69 10.06
N ILE A 76 -22.55 8.95 9.05
CA ILE A 76 -21.83 8.72 7.79
C ILE A 76 -22.34 9.68 6.70
N THR A 77 -23.65 9.89 6.60
CA THR A 77 -24.22 10.69 5.51
C THR A 77 -23.91 12.18 5.64
N ILE A 78 -23.87 12.74 6.85
CA ILE A 78 -23.55 14.16 7.06
C ILE A 78 -22.14 14.50 6.55
N PRO A 79 -21.07 13.77 6.94
CA PRO A 79 -19.74 13.97 6.33
C PRO A 79 -19.74 13.83 4.81
N LEU A 80 -20.44 12.84 4.25
CA LEU A 80 -20.50 12.63 2.81
C LEU A 80 -21.18 13.79 2.07
N VAL A 81 -22.25 14.36 2.62
CA VAL A 81 -22.94 15.53 2.03
C VAL A 81 -22.04 16.76 2.06
N ILE A 82 -21.34 16.99 3.17
CA ILE A 82 -20.37 18.09 3.29
C ILE A 82 -19.28 17.94 2.22
N LEU A 83 -18.67 16.74 2.12
CA LEU A 83 -17.65 16.45 1.13
C LEU A 83 -18.15 16.57 -0.32
N ALA A 84 -19.38 16.13 -0.60
CA ALA A 84 -19.97 16.26 -1.93
C ALA A 84 -20.22 17.72 -2.31
N THR A 85 -20.67 18.54 -1.34
CA THR A 85 -20.88 19.97 -1.52
C THR A 85 -19.55 20.69 -1.76
N LEU A 86 -18.53 20.37 -0.97
CA LEU A 86 -17.18 20.89 -1.17
C LEU A 86 -16.60 20.44 -2.52
N ALA A 87 -16.79 19.20 -2.95
CA ALA A 87 -16.33 18.74 -4.26
C ALA A 87 -17.01 19.48 -5.43
N ALA A 88 -18.26 19.91 -5.26
CA ALA A 88 -18.95 20.74 -6.25
C ALA A 88 -18.50 22.20 -6.20
N ALA A 89 -18.37 22.79 -5.00
CA ALA A 89 -18.08 24.21 -4.83
C ALA A 89 -16.59 24.58 -4.89
N ALA A 90 -15.68 23.68 -4.50
CA ALA A 90 -14.24 23.93 -4.47
C ALA A 90 -13.65 24.24 -5.84
N GLY A 91 -14.33 23.83 -6.92
CA GLY A 91 -13.95 24.24 -8.27
C GLY A 91 -13.95 25.74 -8.50
N LEU A 92 -14.83 26.47 -7.79
CA LEU A 92 -14.90 27.93 -7.86
C LEU A 92 -13.69 28.64 -7.24
N LEU A 93 -12.86 27.94 -6.45
CA LEU A 93 -11.66 28.50 -5.83
C LEU A 93 -10.43 28.44 -6.77
N GLY A 94 -10.42 27.51 -7.73
CA GLY A 94 -9.38 27.32 -8.73
C GLY A 94 -9.84 27.72 -10.12
N LEU A 95 -10.55 28.86 -10.23
CA LEU A 95 -11.04 29.33 -11.52
C LEU A 95 -9.88 29.73 -12.44
N PRO A 96 -9.86 29.27 -13.70
CA PRO A 96 -8.80 29.60 -14.64
C PRO A 96 -8.69 31.12 -14.74
N SER A 97 -7.49 31.62 -15.03
CA SER A 97 -7.17 33.06 -15.09
C SER A 97 -8.15 33.85 -15.98
N LEU A 98 -8.78 33.14 -16.92
CA LEU A 98 -9.83 33.60 -17.84
C LEU A 98 -11.20 33.90 -17.20
N LEU A 99 -11.57 33.19 -16.12
CA LEU A 99 -12.89 33.27 -15.46
C LEU A 99 -12.85 33.95 -14.09
N GLY A 100 -11.65 34.15 -13.51
CA GLY A 100 -11.50 34.82 -12.23
C GLY A 100 -10.08 34.77 -11.69
N LYS A 101 -9.90 35.22 -10.45
CA LYS A 101 -8.61 35.13 -9.76
C LYS A 101 -8.44 33.71 -9.22
N ASN A 102 -7.38 33.01 -9.63
CA ASN A 102 -6.95 31.75 -9.03
C ASN A 102 -6.44 31.99 -7.60
N TRP A 103 -7.27 31.73 -6.59
CA TRP A 103 -6.87 31.88 -5.18
C TRP A 103 -5.84 30.83 -4.78
N ILE A 104 -5.95 29.62 -5.34
CA ILE A 104 -5.06 28.49 -5.06
C ILE A 104 -3.65 28.76 -5.57
N GLU A 105 -3.52 29.25 -6.80
CA GLU A 105 -2.23 29.59 -7.40
C GLU A 105 -1.49 30.66 -6.59
N GLY A 106 -2.19 31.73 -6.20
CA GLY A 106 -1.61 32.79 -5.37
C GLY A 106 -1.19 32.31 -3.97
N TRP A 107 -1.92 31.36 -3.38
CA TRP A 107 -1.54 30.75 -2.10
C TRP A 107 -0.34 29.81 -2.23
N LEU A 108 -0.22 29.08 -3.34
CA LEU A 108 0.89 28.15 -3.60
C LEU A 108 2.15 28.83 -4.14
N GLN A 109 2.05 30.05 -4.67
CA GLN A 109 3.16 30.79 -5.27
C GLN A 109 4.45 30.80 -4.41
N PRO A 110 4.42 31.00 -3.08
CA PRO A 110 5.64 30.99 -2.26
C PRO A 110 6.40 29.65 -2.28
N VAL A 111 5.69 28.54 -2.52
CA VAL A 111 6.26 27.18 -2.58
C VAL A 111 6.64 26.81 -4.02
N ILE A 112 5.90 27.33 -5.01
CA ILE A 112 6.07 27.03 -6.44
C ILE A 112 7.02 28.02 -7.15
N ASN A 113 7.55 29.02 -6.42
CA ASN A 113 8.30 30.23 -6.83
C ASN A 113 9.45 30.11 -7.86
N ASN A 114 9.71 28.94 -8.47
CA ASN A 114 10.67 28.73 -9.56
C ASN A 114 10.03 28.18 -10.85
N ALA A 115 8.71 28.02 -10.90
CA ALA A 115 8.00 27.59 -12.10
C ALA A 115 7.37 28.79 -12.83
N ASP A 116 8.20 29.75 -13.24
CA ASP A 116 7.83 30.72 -14.29
C ASP A 116 7.75 29.96 -15.63
N GLY A 117 6.82 29.01 -15.73
CA GLY A 117 6.45 28.39 -16.99
C GLY A 117 5.59 29.37 -17.76
N GLU A 118 5.91 29.61 -19.02
CA GLU A 118 5.09 30.44 -19.91
C GLU A 118 3.63 29.98 -19.81
N GLN A 119 2.78 30.88 -19.28
CA GLN A 119 1.35 30.65 -19.25
C GLN A 119 0.89 30.44 -20.69
N ALA A 120 0.24 29.29 -20.93
CA ALA A 120 -0.37 28.99 -22.22
C ALA A 120 -1.22 30.20 -22.66
N SER A 121 -1.19 30.52 -23.96
CA SER A 121 -2.05 31.60 -24.46
C SER A 121 -3.50 31.30 -24.09
N HIS A 122 -4.28 32.34 -23.77
CA HIS A 122 -5.67 32.18 -23.33
C HIS A 122 -6.52 31.37 -24.32
N GLN A 123 -6.18 31.45 -25.62
CA GLN A 123 -6.81 30.64 -26.68
C GLN A 123 -6.43 29.16 -26.60
N LEU A 124 -5.16 28.86 -26.33
CA LEU A 124 -4.66 27.49 -26.18
C LEU A 124 -5.28 26.81 -24.95
N GLU A 125 -5.40 27.53 -23.83
CA GLU A 125 -6.04 27.03 -22.60
C GLU A 125 -7.50 26.61 -22.86
N ILE A 126 -8.28 27.42 -23.58
CA ILE A 126 -9.66 27.07 -23.96
C ILE A 126 -9.73 25.83 -24.85
N ILE A 127 -8.81 25.70 -25.80
CA ILE A 127 -8.74 24.52 -26.69
C ILE A 127 -8.42 23.26 -25.87
N LEU A 128 -7.45 23.33 -24.96
CA LEU A 128 -7.07 22.21 -24.11
C LEU A 128 -8.21 21.81 -23.15
N MET A 129 -8.89 22.79 -22.55
CA MET A 129 -10.11 22.58 -21.76
C MET A 129 -11.19 21.84 -22.55
N ALA A 130 -11.46 22.30 -23.78
CA ALA A 130 -12.47 21.71 -24.65
C ALA A 130 -12.10 20.28 -25.05
N ILE A 131 -10.82 20.01 -25.33
CA ILE A 131 -10.33 18.67 -25.64
C ILE A 131 -10.47 17.75 -24.42
N ALA A 132 -10.07 18.20 -23.23
CA ALA A 132 -10.15 17.42 -22.01
C ALA A 132 -11.60 17.09 -21.64
N ALA A 133 -12.49 18.09 -21.62
CA ALA A 133 -13.91 17.93 -21.33
C ALA A 133 -14.62 17.09 -22.40
N GLY A 134 -14.32 17.33 -23.68
CA GLY A 134 -14.86 16.57 -24.81
C GLY A 134 -14.44 15.10 -24.77
N GLY A 135 -13.15 14.83 -24.50
CA GLY A 135 -12.63 13.49 -24.32
C GLY A 135 -13.29 12.75 -23.14
N ALA A 136 -13.48 13.44 -22.01
CA ALA A 136 -14.21 12.90 -20.86
C ALA A 136 -15.66 12.55 -21.24
N ALA A 137 -16.39 13.47 -21.88
CA ALA A 137 -17.76 13.23 -22.33
C ALA A 137 -17.87 12.03 -23.29
N LEU A 138 -16.99 11.94 -24.28
CA LEU A 138 -16.94 10.79 -25.21
C LEU A 138 -16.66 9.48 -24.47
N THR A 139 -15.75 9.49 -23.50
CA THR A 139 -15.42 8.31 -22.69
C THR A 139 -16.60 7.86 -21.83
N ILE A 140 -17.38 8.80 -21.27
CA ILE A 140 -18.60 8.50 -20.51
C ILE A 140 -19.66 7.85 -21.39
N LEU A 141 -19.88 8.40 -22.59
CA LEU A 141 -20.81 7.84 -23.57
C LEU A 141 -20.36 6.45 -24.02
N PHE A 142 -19.06 6.27 -24.24
CA PHE A 142 -18.48 4.98 -24.58
C PHE A 142 -18.69 3.95 -23.46
N ALA A 143 -18.36 4.28 -22.20
CA ALA A 143 -18.60 3.43 -21.05
C ALA A 143 -20.09 3.09 -20.87
N ARG A 144 -20.98 4.06 -21.09
CA ARG A 144 -22.44 3.85 -21.04
C ARG A 144 -22.89 2.85 -22.09
N SER A 145 -22.37 2.97 -23.31
CA SER A 145 -22.71 2.06 -24.42
C SER A 145 -22.32 0.61 -24.12
N LEU A 146 -21.18 0.39 -23.47
CA LEU A 146 -20.70 -0.95 -23.12
C LEU A 146 -21.48 -1.55 -21.94
N TYR A 147 -21.60 -0.81 -20.82
CA TYR A 147 -22.07 -1.39 -19.56
C TYR A 147 -23.58 -1.28 -19.33
N ILE A 148 -24.24 -0.30 -19.94
CA ILE A 148 -25.71 -0.17 -19.84
C ILE A 148 -26.38 -0.74 -21.10
N ALA A 149 -26.00 -0.26 -22.29
CA ALA A 149 -26.71 -0.63 -23.51
C ALA A 149 -26.40 -2.07 -23.96
N LYS A 150 -25.12 -2.48 -23.93
CA LYS A 150 -24.70 -3.84 -24.28
C LYS A 150 -24.71 -4.81 -23.10
N LYS A 151 -24.93 -4.33 -21.87
CA LYS A 151 -24.80 -5.09 -20.61
C LYS A 151 -23.54 -5.98 -20.57
N GLN A 152 -22.43 -5.51 -21.14
CA GLN A 152 -21.21 -6.31 -21.24
C GLN A 152 -20.67 -6.56 -19.83
N LEU A 153 -20.60 -7.82 -19.47
CA LEU A 153 -20.04 -8.24 -18.19
C LEU A 153 -18.53 -8.43 -18.33
N PRO A 154 -17.74 -8.05 -17.32
CA PRO A 154 -16.35 -8.48 -17.25
C PRO A 154 -16.29 -10.00 -17.26
N GLU A 155 -15.32 -10.57 -17.96
CA GLU A 155 -15.02 -12.01 -17.94
C GLU A 155 -14.76 -12.46 -16.49
N GLU A 156 -15.38 -13.57 -16.10
CA GLU A 156 -15.33 -14.06 -14.71
C GLU A 156 -14.07 -14.87 -14.41
N SER A 157 -13.39 -15.35 -15.45
CA SER A 157 -12.26 -16.26 -15.34
C SER A 157 -11.04 -15.69 -16.05
N GLU A 158 -9.89 -15.76 -15.37
CA GLU A 158 -8.58 -15.41 -15.92
C GLU A 158 -8.28 -16.16 -17.23
N LYS A 159 -8.84 -17.37 -17.40
CA LYS A 159 -8.64 -18.21 -18.60
C LYS A 159 -9.31 -17.64 -19.86
N GLU A 160 -10.29 -16.76 -19.69
CA GLU A 160 -11.01 -16.11 -20.79
C GLU A 160 -10.31 -14.80 -21.20
N MET A 161 -9.49 -14.25 -20.30
CA MET A 161 -8.78 -13.00 -20.49
C MET A 161 -7.51 -13.19 -21.31
N SER A 162 -7.24 -12.26 -22.22
CA SER A 162 -6.02 -12.26 -23.04
C SER A 162 -5.39 -10.88 -23.21
N GLY A 163 -4.08 -10.85 -23.40
CA GLY A 163 -3.30 -9.64 -23.69
C GLY A 163 -3.30 -8.63 -22.53
N ILE A 164 -3.71 -7.38 -22.83
CA ILE A 164 -3.67 -6.25 -21.89
C ILE A 164 -4.65 -6.45 -20.72
N SER A 165 -5.78 -7.13 -20.96
CA SER A 165 -6.78 -7.41 -19.92
C SER A 165 -6.21 -8.30 -18.81
N LEU A 166 -5.44 -9.32 -19.19
CA LEU A 166 -4.74 -10.22 -18.27
C LEU A 166 -3.63 -9.51 -17.50
N LEU A 167 -2.85 -8.67 -18.19
CA LEU A 167 -1.81 -7.85 -17.55
C LEU A 167 -2.42 -6.91 -16.49
N ALA A 168 -3.49 -6.21 -16.83
CA ALA A 168 -4.17 -5.30 -15.90
C ALA A 168 -4.82 -6.05 -14.73
N TYR A 169 -5.40 -7.23 -14.99
CA TYR A 169 -5.98 -8.10 -13.97
C TYR A 169 -4.94 -8.54 -12.93
N ASN A 170 -3.78 -9.00 -13.41
CA ASN A 170 -2.64 -9.38 -12.57
C ASN A 170 -1.79 -8.18 -12.12
N LYS A 171 -2.34 -6.96 -12.10
CA LYS A 171 -1.67 -5.72 -11.63
C LYS A 171 -0.27 -5.51 -12.23
N PHE A 172 -0.10 -5.82 -13.51
CA PHE A 172 1.17 -5.78 -14.24
C PHE A 172 2.26 -6.70 -13.65
N TYR A 173 1.87 -7.75 -12.92
CA TYR A 173 2.74 -8.67 -12.20
C TYR A 173 3.69 -8.01 -11.19
N ALA A 174 3.34 -6.80 -10.73
CA ALA A 174 4.17 -6.03 -9.80
C ALA A 174 4.27 -6.71 -8.43
N ASP A 175 3.17 -7.33 -7.97
CA ASP A 175 3.10 -8.03 -6.69
C ASP A 175 3.97 -9.31 -6.72
N GLU A 176 3.93 -10.05 -7.82
CA GLU A 176 4.70 -11.28 -8.04
C GLU A 176 6.19 -10.97 -8.17
N PHE A 177 6.54 -9.89 -8.88
CA PHE A 177 7.91 -9.40 -8.97
C PHE A 177 8.44 -9.02 -7.59
N TYR A 178 7.66 -8.29 -6.79
CA TYR A 178 8.02 -7.91 -5.43
C TYR A 178 8.15 -9.14 -4.50
N ASP A 179 7.23 -10.10 -4.58
CA ASP A 179 7.31 -11.36 -3.82
C ASP A 179 8.58 -12.13 -4.17
N ALA A 180 8.89 -12.25 -5.46
CA ALA A 180 10.02 -13.03 -5.95
C ALA A 180 11.37 -12.38 -5.62
N LEU A 181 11.51 -11.07 -5.79
CA LEU A 181 12.79 -10.37 -5.65
C LEU A 181 13.07 -9.82 -4.26
N VAL A 182 12.04 -9.46 -3.51
CA VAL A 182 12.21 -8.82 -2.20
C VAL A 182 11.80 -9.78 -1.10
N LYS A 183 10.56 -10.26 -1.13
CA LYS A 183 9.99 -11.00 0.00
C LYS A 183 10.63 -12.38 0.18
N ARG A 184 10.73 -13.19 -0.88
CA ARG A 184 11.28 -14.56 -0.81
C ARG A 184 12.75 -14.57 -0.35
N PRO A 185 13.66 -13.77 -0.91
CA PRO A 185 15.06 -13.76 -0.46
C PRO A 185 15.20 -13.34 1.00
N ILE A 186 14.46 -12.32 1.44
CA ILE A 186 14.47 -11.86 2.83
C ILE A 186 13.96 -12.96 3.77
N ASN A 187 12.86 -13.64 3.41
CA ASN A 187 12.33 -14.74 4.21
C ASN A 187 13.30 -15.93 4.28
N GLN A 188 13.99 -16.24 3.18
CA GLN A 188 15.01 -17.29 3.16
C GLN A 188 16.18 -16.94 4.07
N LEU A 189 16.70 -15.70 3.98
CA LEU A 189 17.75 -15.20 4.88
C LEU A 189 17.31 -15.24 6.34
N SER A 190 16.10 -14.79 6.64
CA SER A 190 15.52 -14.86 8.00
C SER A 190 15.43 -16.30 8.50
N SER A 191 14.96 -17.23 7.67
CA SER A 191 14.88 -18.65 8.03
C SER A 191 16.25 -19.30 8.21
N ALA A 192 17.26 -18.84 7.49
CA ALA A 192 18.64 -19.30 7.66
C ALA A 192 19.20 -18.77 8.99
N ALA A 193 19.05 -17.47 9.25
CA ALA A 193 19.47 -16.87 10.52
C ALA A 193 18.83 -17.57 11.72
N TYR A 194 17.52 -17.80 11.70
CA TYR A 194 16.82 -18.54 12.76
C TYR A 194 17.36 -19.96 12.97
N ARG A 195 17.64 -20.71 11.90
CA ARG A 195 18.15 -22.08 12.01
C ARG A 195 19.59 -22.15 12.51
N PHE A 196 20.46 -21.29 12.00
CA PHE A 196 21.90 -21.35 12.30
C PHE A 196 22.25 -20.60 13.58
N ILE A 197 21.72 -19.40 13.76
CA ILE A 197 22.05 -18.55 14.91
C ILE A 197 21.22 -18.96 16.10
N ASP A 198 19.89 -18.94 15.97
CA ASP A 198 19.00 -19.13 17.13
C ASP A 198 19.02 -20.60 17.59
N ARG A 199 18.52 -21.51 16.76
CA ARG A 199 18.45 -22.94 17.11
C ARG A 199 19.81 -23.64 17.13
N GLY A 200 20.76 -23.19 16.32
CA GLY A 200 22.08 -23.81 16.22
C GLY A 200 23.00 -23.33 17.35
N LEU A 201 23.33 -22.05 17.33
CA LEU A 201 24.31 -21.46 18.24
C LEU A 201 23.70 -21.17 19.61
N LEU A 202 22.62 -20.40 19.70
CA LEU A 202 22.08 -19.94 20.99
C LEU A 202 21.54 -21.11 21.81
N ASP A 203 20.62 -21.89 21.25
CA ASP A 203 20.08 -23.08 21.94
C ASP A 203 21.18 -24.11 22.23
N GLY A 204 22.15 -24.27 21.32
CA GLY A 204 23.29 -25.17 21.51
C GLY A 204 24.15 -24.78 22.70
N MET A 205 24.45 -23.50 22.86
CA MET A 205 25.21 -22.98 24.00
C MET A 205 24.46 -23.14 25.32
N VAL A 206 23.16 -22.82 25.35
CA VAL A 206 22.33 -22.93 26.55
C VAL A 206 22.18 -24.38 26.99
N ASN A 207 21.82 -25.29 26.08
CA ASN A 207 21.70 -26.71 26.37
C ASN A 207 23.07 -27.34 26.72
N GLY A 208 24.14 -26.89 26.07
CA GLY A 208 25.50 -27.31 26.39
C GLY A 208 25.90 -26.97 27.83
N ALA A 209 25.62 -25.75 28.28
CA ALA A 209 25.86 -25.35 29.67
C ALA A 209 25.04 -26.17 30.67
N GLY A 210 23.76 -26.45 30.34
CA GLY A 210 22.90 -27.32 31.14
C GLY A 210 23.44 -28.75 31.25
N ASN A 211 23.81 -29.34 30.11
CA ASN A 211 24.36 -30.71 30.04
C ASN A 211 25.69 -30.83 30.78
N LEU A 212 26.57 -29.82 30.69
CA LEU A 212 27.82 -29.77 31.44
C LEU A 212 27.54 -29.80 32.95
N SER A 213 26.56 -29.02 33.40
CA SER A 213 26.16 -28.97 34.81
C SER A 213 25.66 -30.33 35.31
N VAL A 214 24.81 -31.00 34.52
CA VAL A 214 24.29 -32.34 34.83
C VAL A 214 25.42 -33.38 34.85
N LEU A 215 26.37 -33.29 33.92
CA LEU A 215 27.52 -34.18 33.85
C LEU A 215 28.41 -34.05 35.09
N MET A 216 28.71 -32.81 35.51
CA MET A 216 29.48 -32.54 36.73
C MET A 216 28.75 -33.05 37.98
N ALA A 217 27.44 -32.84 38.08
CA ALA A 217 26.63 -33.40 39.16
C ALA A 217 26.66 -34.94 39.16
N GLY A 218 26.65 -35.57 37.99
CA GLY A 218 26.74 -37.03 37.84
C GLY A 218 28.08 -37.59 38.32
N ILE A 219 29.19 -36.93 37.99
CA ILE A 219 30.54 -37.30 38.47
C ILE A 219 30.60 -37.15 39.99
N LEU A 220 30.17 -36.00 40.52
CA LEU A 220 30.18 -35.74 41.97
C LEU A 220 29.33 -36.77 42.71
N ARG A 221 28.15 -37.12 42.19
CA ARG A 221 27.27 -38.14 42.79
C ARG A 221 27.94 -39.51 42.90
N ARG A 222 28.78 -39.90 41.92
CA ARG A 222 29.49 -41.19 41.96
C ARG A 222 30.59 -41.27 43.02
N THR A 223 31.05 -40.13 43.55
CA THR A 223 31.99 -40.10 44.67
C THR A 223 31.31 -40.37 46.02
N GLN A 224 29.98 -40.20 46.08
CA GLN A 224 29.16 -40.47 47.26
C GLN A 224 28.63 -41.91 47.23
N GLN A 225 29.47 -42.88 47.57
CA GLN A 225 29.12 -44.32 47.54
C GLN A 225 28.68 -44.89 48.90
N GLY A 226 28.62 -44.08 49.96
CA GLY A 226 28.24 -44.53 51.31
C GLY A 226 29.32 -45.35 52.03
N ASN A 227 30.55 -45.41 51.49
CA ASN A 227 31.67 -46.12 52.11
C ASN A 227 32.36 -45.24 53.16
N ALA A 228 32.11 -45.52 54.44
CA ALA A 228 32.70 -44.79 55.58
C ALA A 228 34.24 -44.73 55.55
N GLY A 229 34.91 -45.81 55.13
CA GLY A 229 36.37 -45.87 55.05
C GLY A 229 36.94 -44.89 54.02
N LEU A 230 36.27 -44.73 52.87
CA LEU A 230 36.68 -43.77 51.85
C LEU A 230 36.53 -42.31 52.35
N TYR A 231 35.49 -42.00 53.11
CA TYR A 231 35.29 -40.66 53.68
C TYR A 231 36.35 -40.30 54.72
N ILE A 232 36.72 -41.24 55.61
CA ILE A 232 37.77 -41.02 56.62
C ILE A 232 39.12 -40.79 55.92
N PHE A 233 39.44 -41.60 54.90
CA PHE A 233 40.65 -41.42 54.10
C PHE A 233 40.68 -40.05 53.39
N ALA A 234 39.56 -39.64 52.78
CA ALA A 234 39.43 -38.33 52.13
C ALA A 234 39.58 -37.16 53.11
N MET A 235 39.02 -37.27 54.33
CA MET A 235 39.18 -36.27 55.39
C MET A 235 40.65 -36.15 55.82
N ALA A 236 41.34 -37.26 56.05
CA ALA A 236 42.76 -37.24 56.42
C ALA A 236 43.62 -36.58 55.34
N LEU A 237 43.39 -36.91 54.06
CA LEU A 237 44.02 -36.23 52.93
C LEU A 237 43.69 -34.74 52.90
N GLY A 238 42.44 -34.36 53.15
CA GLY A 238 42.01 -32.96 53.22
C GLY A 238 42.73 -32.16 54.31
N VAL A 239 42.89 -32.74 55.50
CA VAL A 239 43.64 -32.11 56.60
C VAL A 239 45.12 -31.97 56.25
N ILE A 240 45.75 -33.01 55.71
CA ILE A 240 47.15 -32.95 55.25
C ILE A 240 47.32 -31.88 54.18
N ALA A 241 46.40 -31.81 53.20
CA ALA A 241 46.42 -30.81 52.15
C ALA A 241 46.27 -29.39 52.70
N LEU A 242 45.36 -29.16 53.64
CA LEU A 242 45.19 -27.85 54.29
C LEU A 242 46.45 -27.44 55.06
N LEU A 243 47.07 -28.36 55.80
CA LEU A 243 48.31 -28.09 56.52
C LEU A 243 49.48 -27.82 55.56
N MET A 244 49.57 -28.55 54.45
CA MET A 244 50.53 -28.28 53.37
C MET A 244 50.31 -26.90 52.75
N ILE A 245 49.07 -26.53 52.41
CA ILE A 245 48.74 -25.21 51.89
C ILE A 245 49.11 -24.13 52.91
N GLN A 246 48.81 -24.34 54.19
CA GLN A 246 49.13 -23.41 55.27
C GLN A 246 50.65 -23.26 55.47
N TRP A 247 51.40 -24.34 55.33
CA TRP A 247 52.86 -24.31 55.41
C TRP A 247 53.48 -23.61 54.19
N LEU A 248 52.89 -23.77 53.01
CA LEU A 248 53.34 -23.12 51.77
C LEU A 248 52.97 -21.62 51.68
N THR A 249 51.93 -21.21 52.41
CA THR A 249 51.42 -19.82 52.41
C THR A 249 51.90 -18.98 53.60
N ARG A 250 52.62 -19.59 54.56
CA ARG A 250 53.38 -18.91 55.61
C ARG A 250 54.85 -18.79 55.24
#